data_AF-A0A2A3ET81-F1
#
_entry.id   AF-A0A2A3ET81-F1
#
_cell.length_a   1.000
_cell.length_b   1.000
_cell.length_c   1.000
_cell.angle_alpha   90.00
_cell.angle_beta   90.00
_cell.angle_gamma   90.00
#
_symmetry.space_group_name_H-M   'P 1'
#
loop_
_entity.id
_entity.type
_entity.pdbx_description
1 polymer ?
#
loop_
_entity_poly.entity_id
_entity_poly.type
_entity_poly.pdbx_seq_one_letter_code
_entity_poly.pdbx_strand_id
1 'polypeptide(L)' 'MEACKELKAKYDRCFNDWFSEKFLRGIYDDSECAPLLKVYTKCVAQAMKDQNINLDEINIAHLGTEQEKKTEN' A
#
# COMPACT_ATOMS: atom_id res chain seq x y z
N MET A 1 8.71 -7.21 12.38
CA MET A 1 7.45 -6.76 11.74
C MET A 1 6.28 -6.57 12.72
N GLU A 2 6.40 -6.93 14.01
CA GLU A 2 5.37 -6.67 15.02
C GLU A 2 5.06 -5.18 15.22
N ALA A 3 6.08 -4.33 15.12
CA ALA A 3 6.01 -2.89 15.37
C ALA A 3 4.97 -2.14 14.50
N CYS A 4 4.60 -2.69 13.33
CA CYS A 4 3.65 -2.05 12.42
C CYS A 4 2.28 -2.74 12.37
N LYS A 5 2.05 -3.82 13.13
CA LYS A 5 0.81 -4.61 13.03
C LYS A 5 -0.43 -3.80 13.42
N GLU A 6 -0.36 -3.02 14.49
CA GLU A 6 -1.50 -2.18 14.90
C GLU A 6 -1.79 -1.07 13.89
N LEU A 7 -0.75 -0.46 13.34
CA LEU A 7 -0.87 0.56 12.29
C LEU A 7 -1.47 -0.04 11.02
N LYS A 8 -1.03 -1.25 10.65
CA LYS A 8 -1.60 -2.02 9.55
C LYS A 8 -3.08 -2.29 9.76
N ALA A 9 -3.47 -2.81 10.91
CA ALA A 9 -4.88 -3.13 11.20
C ALA A 9 -5.78 -1.90 11.11
N LYS A 10 -5.33 -0.74 11.61
CA LYS A 10 -6.06 0.54 11.51
C LYS A 10 -6.20 1.00 10.06
N TYR A 11 -5.11 0.96 9.30
CA TYR A 11 -5.12 1.34 7.89
C TYR A 11 -5.99 0.39 7.06
N ASP A 12 -5.81 -0.93 7.19
CA ASP A 12 -6.55 -1.95 6.44
C ASP A 12 -8.06 -1.82 6.67
N ARG A 13 -8.49 -1.58 7.91
CA ARG A 13 -9.90 -1.34 8.21
C ARG A 13 -10.43 -0.10 7.48
N CYS A 14 -9.74 1.03 7.61
CA CYS A 14 -10.12 2.27 6.91
C CYS A 14 -10.20 2.04 5.39
N PHE A 15 -9.17 1.42 4.81
CA PHE A 15 -9.08 1.17 3.39
C PHE A 15 -10.21 0.27 2.90
N ASN A 16 -10.54 -0.81 3.61
CA ASN A 16 -11.61 -1.73 3.18
C ASN A 16 -12.99 -1.05 3.20
N ASP A 17 -13.25 -0.24 4.23
CA ASP A 17 -14.49 0.54 4.33
C ASP A 17 -14.55 1.58 3.19
N TRP A 18 -13.49 2.38 3.01
CA TRP A 18 -13.37 3.34 1.90
C TRP A 18 -13.50 2.68 0.52
N PHE A 19 -12.80 1.57 0.31
CA PHE A 19 -12.75 0.88 -0.97
C PHE A 19 -14.14 0.38 -1.38
N SER A 20 -14.84 -0.28 -0.44
CA SER A 20 -16.15 -0.86 -0.70
C SER A 20 -17.26 0.18 -0.82
N GLU A 21 -17.23 1.23 0.01
CA GLU A 21 -18.32 2.22 0.07
C GLU A 21 -18.14 3.39 -0.88
N LYS A 22 -16.90 3.74 -1.25
CA LYS A 22 -16.57 4.93 -2.04
C LYS A 22 -15.89 4.59 -3.35
N PHE A 23 -14.72 3.95 -3.31
CA PHE A 23 -13.93 3.71 -4.51
C PHE A 23 -14.71 2.93 -5.57
N LEU A 24 -15.32 1.80 -5.19
CA LEU A 24 -16.14 0.98 -6.10
C LEU A 24 -17.40 1.70 -6.61
N ARG A 25 -17.81 2.80 -5.98
CA ARG A 25 -18.93 3.64 -6.41
C ARG A 25 -18.49 4.87 -7.21
N GLY A 26 -17.21 4.96 -7.56
CA GLY A 26 -16.65 6.07 -8.34
C GLY A 26 -16.26 7.30 -7.52
N ILE A 27 -16.21 7.19 -6.19
CA ILE A 27 -15.71 8.26 -5.31
C ILE A 27 -14.26 7.94 -4.96
N TYR A 28 -13.32 8.67 -5.56
CA TYR A 28 -11.89 8.37 -5.48
C TYR A 28 -11.12 9.17 -4.42
N ASP A 29 -11.79 10.04 -3.66
CA ASP A 29 -11.15 10.81 -2.59
C ASP A 29 -10.75 9.87 -1.43
N ASP A 30 -9.44 9.66 -1.27
CA ASP A 30 -8.82 8.79 -0.28
C ASP A 30 -8.33 9.52 0.97
N SER A 31 -8.65 10.82 1.09
CA SER A 31 -8.15 11.70 2.14
C SER A 31 -8.43 11.21 3.56
N GLU A 32 -9.45 10.37 3.75
CA GLU A 32 -9.79 9.79 5.06
C GLU A 32 -8.77 8.74 5.54
N CYS A 33 -8.18 7.97 4.62
CA CYS A 33 -7.21 6.92 4.95
C CYS A 33 -5.76 7.35 4.68
N ALA A 34 -5.54 8.38 3.85
CA ALA A 34 -4.20 8.86 3.49
C ALA A 34 -3.28 9.16 4.70
N PRO A 35 -3.74 9.79 5.80
CA PRO A 35 -2.90 9.99 6.98
C PRO A 35 -2.47 8.66 7.65
N LEU A 36 -3.36 7.67 7.72
CA LEU A 36 -3.05 6.35 8.27
C LEU A 36 -2.05 5.61 7.38
N LEU A 37 -2.26 5.67 6.06
CA LEU A 37 -1.35 5.08 5.07
C LEU A 37 0.06 5.65 5.21
N LYS A 38 0.19 6.97 5.38
CA LYS A 38 1.48 7.64 5.53
C LYS A 38 2.25 7.15 6.77
N VAL A 39 1.57 7.00 7.90
CA VAL A 39 2.21 6.51 9.14
C VAL A 39 2.57 5.03 9.04
N TYR A 40 1.66 4.22 8.51
CA TYR A 40 1.88 2.78 8.31
C TYR A 40 3.06 2.51 7.37
N THR A 41 3.08 3.12 6.18
CA THR A 41 4.15 2.94 5.19
C THR A 41 5.50 3.42 5.71
N LYS A 42 5.55 4.52 6.48
CA LYS A 42 6.78 4.96 7.16
C LYS A 42 7.30 3.91 8.15
N CYS A 43 6.42 3.30 8.93
CA CYS A 43 6.79 2.21 9.85
C CYS A 43 7.37 1.01 9.10
N VAL A 44 6.69 0.58 8.03
CA VAL A 44 7.14 -0.56 7.21
C VAL A 44 8.48 -0.27 6.55
N ALA A 45 8.65 0.90 5.95
CA ALA A 45 9.90 1.29 5.31
C ALA A 45 11.08 1.24 6.30
N GLN A 46 10.90 1.69 7.55
CA GLN A 46 11.92 1.58 8.57
C GLN A 46 12.19 0.13 8.96
N ALA A 47 11.13 -0.64 9.25
CA ALA A 47 11.27 -2.04 9.65
C ALA A 47 11.94 -2.90 8.58
N MET A 48 11.72 -2.62 7.30
CA MET A 48 12.36 -3.31 6.19
C MET A 48 13.85 -2.98 6.09
N LYS A 49 14.22 -1.70 6.29
CA LYS A 49 15.63 -1.27 6.36
C LYS A 49 16.37 -1.97 7.51
N ASP A 50 15.75 -2.05 8.69
CA ASP A 50 16.34 -2.71 9.86
C ASP A 50 16.56 -4.22 9.64
N GLN A 51 15.79 -4.83 8.73
CA GLN A 51 15.91 -6.25 8.34
C GLN A 51 16.79 -6.44 7.09
N ASN A 52 17.44 -5.38 6.59
CA ASN A 52 18.28 -5.40 5.40
C ASN A 52 17.54 -5.89 4.13
N ILE A 53 16.24 -5.59 4.03
CA ILE A 53 15.40 -5.88 2.86
C ILE A 53 15.49 -4.68 1.90
N ASN A 54 15.90 -4.93 0.65
CA ASN A 54 15.95 -3.89 -0.37
C ASN A 54 14.53 -3.55 -0.88
N LEU A 55 14.17 -2.26 -0.88
CA LEU A 55 12.89 -1.75 -1.36
C LEU A 55 12.95 -1.18 -2.79
N ASP A 56 14.13 -1.17 -3.42
CA ASP A 56 14.34 -0.54 -4.74
C ASP A 56 13.43 -1.17 -5.81
N GLU A 57 13.19 -2.48 -5.73
CA GLU A 57 12.34 -3.23 -6.66
C GLU A 57 10.85 -2.84 -6.54
N ILE A 58 10.41 -2.38 -5.37
CA ILE A 58 8.99 -2.08 -5.10
C ILE A 58 8.57 -0.75 -5.74
N ASN A 59 9.52 0.13 -6.03
CA ASN A 59 9.26 1.40 -6.68
C ASN A 59 9.21 1.29 -8.21
N ILE A 60 9.43 0.10 -8.77
CA ILE A 60 9.44 -0.10 -10.21
C ILE A 60 7.99 -0.21 -10.71
N ALA A 61 7.59 0.74 -11.56
CA ALA A 61 6.31 0.68 -12.25
C ALA A 61 6.33 -0.41 -13.32
N HIS A 62 5.76 -1.57 -13.02
CA HIS A 62 5.65 -2.67 -13.99
C HIS A 62 4.40 -2.59 -14.86
N LEU A 63 3.27 -2.16 -14.32
CA LEU A 63 2.01 -2.09 -15.05
C LEU A 63 2.07 -0.96 -16.10
N GLY A 64 1.69 -1.25 -17.33
CA GLY A 64 1.74 -0.30 -18.45
C GLY A 64 3.15 -0.03 -19.00
N THR A 65 4.18 -0.78 -18.57
CA THR A 65 5.55 -0.67 -19.11
C THR A 65 5.96 -1.91 -19.89
N GLU A 66 7.12 -1.87 -20.55
CA GLU A 66 7.68 -3.01 -21.28
C GLU A 66 7.99 -4.21 -20.36
N GLN A 67 8.06 -3.98 -19.05
CA GLN A 67 8.33 -4.98 -18.02
C GLN A 67 7.04 -5.66 -17.53
N GLU A 68 5.87 -5.22 -17.98
CA GLU A 68 4.60 -5.85 -17.65
C GLU A 68 4.57 -7.28 -18.19
N LYS A 69 4.32 -8.27 -17.30
CA LYS A 69 4.11 -9.64 -17.73
C LYS A 69 2.77 -9.74 -18.47
N LYS A 70 2.82 -9.63 -19.79
CA LYS A 70 1.66 -9.88 -20.66
C LYS A 70 1.26 -11.34 -20.52
N THR A 71 -0.02 -11.60 -20.28
CA THR A 71 -0.55 -12.96 -20.29
C THR A 71 -0.36 -13.54 -21.69
N GLU A 72 0.41 -14.62 -21.81
CA GLU A 72 0.49 -15.39 -23.05
C GLU A 72 -0.86 -16.06 -23.27
N ASN A 73 -1.51 -15.74 -24.40
CA ASN A 73 -2.71 -16.43 -24.88
C ASN A 73 -2.33 -17.61 -25.78
#